data_AF-A0A6P3ZEN3-F1
#
_entry.id   AF-A0A6P3ZEN3-F1
#
_cell.length_a   1.000
_cell.length_b   1.000
_cell.length_c   1.000
_cell.angle_alpha   90.00
_cell.angle_beta   90.00
_cell.angle_gamma   90.00
#
_symmetry.space_group_name_H-M   'P 1'
#
loop_
_entity.id
_entity.type
_entity.pdbx_description
1 polymer ?
#
loop_
_entity_poly.entity_id
_entity_poly.type
_entity_poly.pdbx_seq_one_letter_code
_entity_poly.pdbx_strand_id
1 'polypeptide(L)'
;MINIMDVPRLTLSYPIFFLLSFFLSAGKISMLVNAQSWCIAKASASQENLQEDLDFACRVVDCRPTQQGGTCHEPNSHVHHASFAMNEYYQSRGRHDWDCYFSRTALIALADPSFGSCKFKAGGTGTPPRVEKQNTWCVAKPGTPDNMLGANIKYACGKLSECGDILQHGSCFFPNTLINHASFVMNLYYNTLGHYTCDFNGTGIIVMTDPSKPSSF
;
A
#
# COMPACT_ATOMS: atom_id res chain seq x y z
N MET A 1 -0.24 54.68 -58.95
CA MET A 1 -1.48 53.95 -59.26
C MET A 1 -1.12 52.58 -59.81
N ILE A 2 -1.06 51.54 -58.96
CA ILE A 2 -1.24 50.13 -59.35
C ILE A 2 -1.99 49.49 -58.18
N ASN A 3 -3.14 48.89 -58.49
CA ASN A 3 -4.11 48.36 -57.56
C ASN A 3 -3.62 47.11 -56.83
N ILE A 4 -3.89 47.09 -55.52
CA ILE A 4 -3.99 45.89 -54.71
C ILE A 4 -5.33 45.26 -55.06
N MET A 5 -5.36 44.08 -55.70
CA MET A 5 -6.45 43.10 -55.66
C MET A 5 -6.12 41.94 -56.60
N ASP A 6 -5.65 40.83 -56.04
CA ASP A 6 -6.08 39.47 -56.41
C ASP A 6 -5.29 38.45 -55.57
N VAL A 7 -5.82 38.13 -54.39
CA VAL A 7 -5.49 36.89 -53.68
C VAL A 7 -6.76 36.03 -53.74
N PRO A 8 -6.71 34.83 -54.34
CA PRO A 8 -7.89 33.98 -54.43
C PRO A 8 -8.34 33.57 -53.03
N ARG A 9 -9.58 33.90 -52.67
CA ARG A 9 -10.24 33.40 -51.46
C ARG A 9 -10.39 31.88 -51.56
N LEU A 10 -9.51 31.15 -50.90
CA LEU A 10 -9.69 29.73 -50.62
C LEU A 10 -10.88 29.57 -49.65
N THR A 11 -12.05 29.26 -50.18
CA THR A 11 -13.19 28.81 -49.38
C THR A 11 -12.91 27.37 -48.94
N LEU A 12 -12.43 27.19 -47.71
CA LEU A 12 -12.38 25.87 -47.07
C LEU A 12 -13.80 25.33 -46.98
N SER A 13 -14.09 24.25 -47.71
CA SER A 13 -15.39 23.61 -47.66
C SER A 13 -15.61 23.02 -46.26
N TYR A 14 -16.87 23.03 -45.85
CA TYR A 14 -17.36 22.62 -44.52
C TYR A 14 -17.08 21.15 -44.10
N PRO A 15 -16.74 20.15 -44.95
CA PRO A 15 -16.58 18.77 -44.47
C PRO A 15 -15.19 18.51 -43.85
N ILE A 16 -14.21 19.40 -44.01
CA ILE A 16 -12.85 19.21 -43.46
C ILE A 16 -12.83 19.47 -41.94
N PHE A 17 -13.68 20.37 -41.44
CA PHE A 17 -13.77 20.67 -39.99
C PHE A 17 -14.42 19.53 -39.19
N PHE A 18 -15.27 18.71 -39.83
CA PHE A 18 -15.92 17.54 -39.20
C PHE A 18 -15.02 16.30 -39.13
N LEU A 19 -13.98 16.21 -39.96
CA LEU A 19 -13.00 15.11 -39.89
C LEU A 19 -11.93 15.34 -38.80
N LEU A 20 -11.74 16.59 -38.35
CA LEU A 20 -10.82 16.94 -37.26
C LEU A 20 -11.47 16.88 -35.86
N SER A 21 -12.80 16.83 -35.75
CA SER A 21 -13.52 16.70 -34.48
C SER A 21 -13.72 15.25 -34.03
N PHE A 22 -13.46 14.25 -34.89
CA PHE A 22 -13.63 12.84 -34.55
C PHE A 22 -12.44 12.22 -33.78
N PHE A 23 -11.32 12.93 -33.64
CA PHE A 23 -10.12 12.42 -32.96
C PHE A 23 -9.95 12.90 -31.49
N LEU A 24 -10.90 13.67 -30.94
CA LEU A 24 -10.82 14.15 -29.55
C LEU A 24 -11.50 13.24 -28.51
N SER A 25 -12.10 12.13 -28.91
CA SER A 25 -12.47 11.06 -27.97
C SER A 25 -11.40 9.98 -27.94
N ALA A 26 -10.15 10.37 -27.66
CA ALA A 26 -9.22 9.47 -27.00
C ALA A 26 -9.77 9.21 -25.58
N GLY A 27 -10.82 8.39 -25.49
CA GLY A 27 -11.27 7.83 -24.24
C GLY A 27 -10.05 7.22 -23.57
N LYS A 28 -9.83 7.56 -22.29
CA LYS A 28 -8.76 6.96 -21.49
C LYS A 28 -8.84 5.45 -21.68
N ILE A 29 -7.86 4.88 -22.38
CA ILE A 29 -7.64 3.45 -22.40
C ILE A 29 -7.22 3.11 -20.97
N SER A 30 -8.19 2.80 -20.12
CA SER A 30 -7.92 2.17 -18.84
C SER A 30 -7.47 0.77 -19.19
N MET A 31 -6.15 0.56 -19.26
CA MET A 31 -5.62 -0.79 -19.23
C MET A 31 -6.24 -1.46 -18.02
N LEU A 32 -6.95 -2.57 -18.24
CA LEU A 32 -7.47 -3.40 -17.17
C LEU A 32 -6.27 -4.15 -16.59
N VAL A 33 -5.44 -3.43 -15.83
CA VAL A 33 -4.40 -4.03 -15.02
C VAL A 33 -5.12 -4.85 -13.97
N ASN A 34 -4.93 -6.16 -13.96
CA ASN A 34 -5.31 -7.01 -12.83
C ASN A 34 -4.42 -6.58 -11.65
N ALA A 35 -4.81 -5.53 -10.92
CA ALA A 35 -4.00 -5.06 -9.80
C ALA A 35 -4.17 -6.06 -8.66
N GLN A 36 -3.09 -6.79 -8.42
CA GLN A 36 -2.96 -7.59 -7.23
C GLN A 36 -2.93 -6.67 -6.02
N SER A 37 -3.62 -7.10 -4.97
CA SER A 37 -3.63 -6.44 -3.68
C SER A 37 -3.56 -7.51 -2.59
N TRP A 38 -3.07 -7.11 -1.43
CA TRP A 38 -2.95 -7.95 -0.24
C TRP A 38 -3.55 -7.24 0.96
N CYS A 39 -3.94 -8.00 1.97
CA CYS A 39 -4.38 -7.46 3.25
C CYS A 39 -3.32 -7.74 4.30
N ILE A 40 -2.80 -6.70 4.96
CA ILE A 40 -1.78 -6.82 6.01
C ILE A 40 -2.25 -6.11 7.29
N ALA A 41 -1.75 -6.55 8.43
CA ALA A 41 -2.03 -5.92 9.71
C ALA A 41 -1.33 -4.55 9.84
N LYS A 42 -1.97 -3.62 10.56
CA LYS A 42 -1.37 -2.37 11.00
C LYS A 42 -0.32 -2.65 12.06
N ALA A 43 0.87 -2.07 11.89
CA ALA A 43 1.93 -2.12 12.89
C ALA A 43 1.55 -1.45 14.23
N SER A 44 0.57 -0.55 14.21
CA SER A 44 0.05 0.20 15.36
C SER A 44 -1.09 -0.50 16.11
N ALA A 45 -1.64 -1.60 15.58
CA ALA A 45 -2.71 -2.34 16.26
C ALA A 45 -2.17 -3.03 17.53
N SER A 46 -3.01 -3.10 18.57
CA SER A 46 -2.60 -3.78 19.81
C SER A 46 -2.46 -5.29 19.58
N GLN A 47 -1.61 -5.95 20.38
CA GLN A 47 -1.43 -7.40 20.29
C GLN A 47 -2.74 -8.15 20.50
N GLU A 48 -3.61 -7.66 21.41
CA GLU A 48 -4.94 -8.22 21.66
C GLU A 48 -5.83 -8.18 20.40
N ASN A 49 -5.97 -7.02 19.77
CA ASN A 49 -6.76 -6.90 18.54
C ASN A 49 -6.18 -7.81 17.42
N LEU A 50 -4.86 -7.84 17.27
CA LEU A 50 -4.21 -8.68 16.26
C LEU A 50 -4.41 -10.17 16.52
N GLN A 51 -4.45 -10.60 17.79
CA GLN A 51 -4.76 -11.97 18.15
C GLN A 51 -6.22 -12.31 17.85
N GLU A 52 -7.16 -11.43 18.17
CA GLU A 52 -8.58 -11.62 17.83
C GLU A 52 -8.80 -11.74 16.31
N ASP A 53 -8.14 -10.88 15.52
CA ASP A 53 -8.21 -10.92 14.08
C ASP A 53 -7.61 -12.19 13.48
N LEU A 54 -6.48 -12.64 14.03
CA LEU A 54 -5.84 -13.91 13.69
C LEU A 54 -6.80 -15.08 13.97
N ASP A 55 -7.34 -15.15 15.18
CA ASP A 55 -8.27 -16.20 15.60
C ASP A 55 -9.55 -16.20 14.75
N PHE A 56 -10.07 -15.03 14.41
CA PHE A 56 -11.22 -14.88 13.51
C PHE A 56 -10.91 -15.43 12.12
N ALA A 57 -9.82 -15.01 11.49
CA ALA A 57 -9.44 -15.45 10.15
C ALA A 57 -9.21 -16.97 10.11
N CYS A 58 -8.48 -17.52 11.09
CA CYS A 58 -8.12 -18.93 11.15
C CYS A 58 -9.30 -19.90 11.33
N ARG A 59 -10.49 -19.41 11.69
CA ARG A 59 -11.72 -20.24 11.68
C ARG A 59 -12.15 -20.65 10.28
N VAL A 60 -11.74 -19.90 9.26
CA VAL A 60 -12.23 -20.08 7.87
C VAL A 60 -11.11 -20.17 6.83
N VAL A 61 -9.84 -20.00 7.22
CA VAL A 61 -8.67 -20.16 6.34
C VAL A 61 -7.58 -21.02 6.98
N ASP A 62 -6.63 -21.50 6.17
CA ASP A 62 -5.53 -22.35 6.64
C ASP A 62 -4.41 -21.52 7.28
N CYS A 63 -4.33 -21.56 8.61
CA CYS A 63 -3.28 -20.92 9.39
C CYS A 63 -2.14 -21.85 9.81
N ARG A 64 -2.08 -23.10 9.34
CA ARG A 64 -0.94 -23.98 9.63
C ARG A 64 0.43 -23.35 9.31
N PRO A 65 0.58 -22.52 8.25
CA PRO A 65 1.85 -21.85 7.98
C PRO A 65 2.34 -20.89 9.07
N THR A 66 1.46 -20.34 9.93
CA THR A 66 1.85 -19.41 11.01
C THR A 66 2.22 -20.13 12.31
N GLN A 67 1.80 -21.39 12.45
CA GLN A 67 2.07 -22.21 13.63
C GLN A 67 3.56 -22.58 13.72
N GLN A 68 4.01 -23.00 14.90
CA GLN A 68 5.39 -23.43 15.11
C GLN A 68 5.81 -24.50 14.07
N GLY A 69 6.94 -24.27 13.40
CA GLY A 69 7.44 -25.12 12.32
C GLY A 69 6.83 -24.84 10.94
N GLY A 70 5.86 -23.92 10.85
CA GLY A 70 5.27 -23.44 9.60
C GLY A 70 6.19 -22.46 8.84
N THR A 71 5.94 -22.31 7.55
CA THR A 71 6.77 -21.48 6.64
C THR A 71 6.69 -19.98 6.89
N CYS A 72 5.65 -19.54 7.60
CA CYS A 72 5.34 -18.17 8.01
C CYS A 72 5.31 -18.01 9.54
N HIS A 73 5.97 -18.92 10.27
CA HIS A 73 6.11 -18.78 11.71
C HIS A 73 7.07 -17.65 12.07
N GLU A 74 8.17 -17.52 11.32
CA GLU A 74 9.20 -16.51 11.59
C GLU A 74 9.05 -15.28 10.67
N PRO A 75 9.13 -14.05 11.21
CA PRO A 75 9.34 -13.72 12.63
C PRO A 75 8.10 -14.02 13.48
N ASN A 76 8.32 -14.60 14.68
CA ASN A 76 7.25 -14.89 15.63
C ASN A 76 6.68 -13.59 16.25
N SER A 77 5.72 -12.98 15.54
CA SER A 77 5.06 -11.74 15.97
C SER A 77 3.59 -11.71 15.53
N HIS A 78 2.75 -11.07 16.35
CA HIS A 78 1.32 -10.91 16.07
C HIS A 78 1.07 -10.20 14.73
N VAL A 79 1.85 -9.15 14.40
CA VAL A 79 1.71 -8.42 13.13
C VAL A 79 2.00 -9.35 11.94
N HIS A 80 3.02 -10.20 12.04
CA HIS A 80 3.36 -11.16 10.98
C HIS A 80 2.28 -12.21 10.77
N HIS A 81 1.89 -12.91 11.83
CA HIS A 81 0.91 -13.99 11.77
C HIS A 81 -0.48 -13.48 11.38
N ALA A 82 -0.93 -12.37 11.97
CA ALA A 82 -2.20 -11.76 11.63
C ALA A 82 -2.22 -11.30 10.17
N SER A 83 -1.14 -10.67 9.67
CA SER A 83 -1.06 -10.28 8.26
C SER A 83 -1.22 -11.47 7.31
N PHE A 84 -0.59 -12.60 7.61
CA PHE A 84 -0.73 -13.80 6.79
C PHE A 84 -2.18 -14.29 6.77
N ALA A 85 -2.80 -14.47 7.94
CA ALA A 85 -4.18 -14.95 8.04
C ALA A 85 -5.21 -13.98 7.45
N MET A 86 -5.04 -12.67 7.69
CA MET A 86 -5.87 -11.60 7.11
C MET A 86 -5.78 -11.61 5.58
N ASN A 87 -4.59 -11.80 5.00
CA ASN A 87 -4.46 -11.96 3.55
C ASN A 87 -5.15 -13.23 3.05
N GLU A 88 -4.97 -14.36 3.73
CA GLU A 88 -5.63 -15.61 3.35
C GLU A 88 -7.15 -15.44 3.30
N TYR A 89 -7.72 -14.74 4.30
CA TYR A 89 -9.13 -14.38 4.38
C TYR A 89 -9.52 -13.45 3.23
N TYR A 90 -8.86 -12.30 3.11
CA TYR A 90 -9.11 -11.27 2.10
C TYR A 90 -9.20 -11.85 0.68
N GLN A 91 -8.26 -12.72 0.34
CA GLN A 91 -8.19 -13.36 -0.95
C GLN A 91 -9.31 -14.40 -1.18
N SER A 92 -9.80 -15.06 -0.11
CA SER A 92 -10.92 -16.00 -0.19
C SER A 92 -12.29 -15.33 -0.27
N ARG A 93 -12.39 -14.04 0.08
CA ARG A 93 -13.65 -13.26 0.08
C ARG A 93 -13.88 -12.36 -1.14
N GLY A 94 -12.92 -12.32 -2.06
CA GLY A 94 -13.04 -11.56 -3.31
C GLY A 94 -12.33 -10.21 -3.31
N ARG A 95 -11.53 -9.92 -2.29
CA ARG A 95 -10.64 -8.75 -2.21
C ARG A 95 -11.32 -7.38 -2.19
N HIS A 96 -12.56 -7.30 -1.71
CA HIS A 96 -13.20 -6.00 -1.54
C HIS A 96 -12.58 -5.25 -0.37
N ASP A 97 -12.69 -3.92 -0.35
CA ASP A 97 -12.10 -3.11 0.71
C ASP A 97 -12.60 -3.51 2.11
N TRP A 98 -13.88 -3.93 2.21
CA TRP A 98 -14.46 -4.41 3.47
C TRP A 98 -13.95 -5.79 3.90
N ASP A 99 -13.43 -6.60 2.98
CA ASP A 99 -12.82 -7.90 3.30
C ASP A 99 -11.46 -7.73 4.01
N CYS A 100 -10.87 -6.53 3.93
CA CYS A 100 -9.66 -6.13 4.65
C CYS A 100 -9.97 -5.09 5.75
N TYR A 101 -11.19 -5.10 6.31
CA TYR A 101 -11.56 -4.15 7.37
C TYR A 101 -10.96 -4.53 8.73
N PHE A 102 -11.20 -5.75 9.21
CA PHE A 102 -10.72 -6.28 10.51
C PHE A 102 -10.79 -5.23 11.64
N SER A 103 -11.96 -4.65 11.88
CA SER A 103 -12.12 -3.58 12.90
C SER A 103 -11.14 -2.41 12.76
N ARG A 104 -10.72 -2.10 11.52
CA ARG A 104 -9.71 -1.10 11.14
C ARG A 104 -8.30 -1.41 11.64
N THR A 105 -7.96 -2.67 11.88
CA THR A 105 -6.59 -3.10 12.21
C THR A 105 -5.79 -3.52 10.99
N ALA A 106 -6.40 -3.52 9.80
CA ALA A 106 -5.75 -3.97 8.56
C ALA A 106 -5.57 -2.85 7.52
N LEU A 107 -4.71 -3.13 6.54
CA LEU A 107 -4.27 -2.25 5.46
C LEU A 107 -4.29 -3.00 4.13
N ILE A 108 -4.77 -2.35 3.08
CA ILE A 108 -4.65 -2.89 1.72
C ILE A 108 -3.29 -2.48 1.16
N ALA A 109 -2.44 -3.48 0.93
CA ALA A 109 -1.13 -3.36 0.31
C ALA A 109 -1.19 -3.53 -1.21
N LEU A 110 -0.33 -2.76 -1.89
CA LEU A 110 -0.21 -2.68 -3.35
C LEU A 110 0.99 -3.44 -3.92
N ALA A 111 1.78 -4.06 -3.04
CA ALA A 111 2.92 -4.86 -3.42
C ALA A 111 2.95 -6.12 -2.55
N ASP A 112 3.70 -7.12 -3.00
CA ASP A 112 3.79 -8.40 -2.31
C ASP A 112 4.45 -8.23 -0.92
N PRO A 113 3.74 -8.53 0.19
CA PRO A 113 4.27 -8.46 1.55
C PRO A 113 5.18 -9.65 1.90
N SER A 114 5.33 -10.63 1.01
CA SER A 114 6.20 -11.79 1.20
C SER A 114 7.62 -11.37 1.61
N PHE A 115 8.16 -12.11 2.56
CA PHE A 115 9.50 -11.91 3.10
C PHE A 115 10.11 -13.26 3.48
N GLY A 116 11.37 -13.48 3.10
CA GLY A 116 12.05 -14.77 3.32
C GLY A 116 11.27 -15.96 2.73
N SER A 117 11.09 -17.00 3.55
CA SER A 117 10.33 -18.22 3.20
C SER A 117 8.81 -18.02 3.21
N CYS A 118 8.30 -17.00 3.90
CA CYS A 118 6.88 -16.77 4.00
C CYS A 118 6.34 -16.14 2.71
N LYS A 119 5.46 -16.85 2.01
CA LYS A 119 4.85 -16.42 0.75
C LYS A 119 3.37 -16.13 0.93
N PHE A 120 2.97 -14.91 0.61
CA PHE A 120 1.57 -14.47 0.63
C PHE A 120 0.94 -14.76 -0.72
N LYS A 121 -0.23 -15.39 -0.73
CA LYS A 121 -0.94 -15.60 -1.99
C LYS A 121 -1.44 -14.27 -2.56
N ALA A 122 -1.33 -14.14 -3.88
CA ALA A 122 -1.92 -13.07 -4.66
C ALA A 122 -3.05 -13.66 -5.50
N GLY A 123 -4.26 -13.10 -5.40
CA GLY A 123 -5.37 -13.47 -6.29
C GLY A 123 -5.60 -12.43 -7.38
N GLY A 124 -6.37 -12.80 -8.42
CA GLY A 124 -6.63 -11.88 -9.53
C GLY A 124 -7.74 -12.31 -10.50
N THR A 125 -8.94 -11.76 -10.28
CA THR A 125 -10.03 -11.49 -11.26
C THR A 125 -10.87 -10.26 -10.84
N GLY A 126 -10.35 -9.42 -9.93
CA GLY A 126 -11.06 -8.25 -9.41
C GLY A 126 -10.72 -6.97 -10.16
N THR A 127 -11.62 -5.98 -10.17
CA THR A 127 -11.28 -4.63 -10.62
C THR A 127 -10.18 -4.05 -9.74
N PRO A 128 -9.08 -3.56 -10.34
CA PRO A 128 -8.01 -2.92 -9.58
C PRO A 128 -8.55 -1.72 -8.77
N PRO A 129 -8.14 -1.54 -7.50
CA PRO A 129 -8.47 -0.32 -6.79
C PRO A 129 -7.89 0.89 -7.54
N ARG A 130 -8.69 1.94 -7.75
CA ARG A 130 -8.22 3.18 -8.36
C ARG A 130 -7.38 3.94 -7.33
N VAL A 131 -6.06 3.73 -7.36
CA VAL A 131 -5.14 4.40 -6.43
C VAL A 131 -4.53 5.63 -7.10
N GLU A 132 -4.78 6.80 -6.52
CA GLU A 132 -4.05 8.02 -6.85
C GLU A 132 -2.75 8.06 -6.03
N LYS A 133 -1.62 8.36 -6.68
CA LYS A 133 -0.28 8.28 -6.06
C LYS A 133 -0.15 9.12 -4.77
N GLN A 134 -0.93 10.20 -4.65
CA GLN A 134 -0.97 11.08 -3.47
C GLN A 134 -1.70 10.45 -2.26
N ASN A 135 -2.36 9.30 -2.43
CA ASN A 135 -3.16 8.64 -1.39
C ASN A 135 -2.55 7.28 -1.04
N THR A 136 -1.24 7.25 -0.85
CA THR A 136 -0.50 6.02 -0.49
C THR A 136 0.47 6.29 0.64
N TRP A 137 0.79 5.24 1.39
CA TRP A 137 1.69 5.29 2.53
C TRP A 137 2.74 4.19 2.41
N CYS A 138 3.93 4.43 2.98
CA CYS A 138 5.00 3.44 3.05
C CYS A 138 5.09 2.88 4.47
N VAL A 139 4.89 1.58 4.63
CA VAL A 139 5.02 0.90 5.93
C VAL A 139 6.06 -0.22 5.83
N ALA A 140 6.49 -0.74 6.98
CA ALA A 140 7.37 -1.91 7.01
C ALA A 140 6.59 -3.18 6.65
N LYS A 141 7.21 -4.08 5.89
CA LYS A 141 6.64 -5.41 5.64
C LYS A 141 6.49 -6.17 6.95
N PRO A 142 5.37 -6.91 7.13
CA PRO A 142 5.06 -7.57 8.39
C PRO A 142 6.06 -8.67 8.78
N GLY A 143 6.75 -9.27 7.80
CA GLY A 143 7.80 -10.28 8.04
C GLY A 143 9.23 -9.73 8.17
N THR A 144 9.42 -8.41 8.26
CA THR A 144 10.75 -7.81 8.37
C THR A 144 11.36 -8.13 9.74
N PRO A 145 12.57 -8.72 9.82
CA PRO A 145 13.21 -9.01 11.09
C PRO A 145 13.73 -7.74 11.78
N ASP A 146 13.81 -7.79 13.11
CA ASP A 146 14.15 -6.65 13.97
C ASP A 146 15.44 -5.91 13.60
N ASN A 147 16.48 -6.66 13.19
CA ASN A 147 17.74 -6.06 12.77
C ASN A 147 17.59 -5.15 11.53
N MET A 148 16.71 -5.53 10.59
CA MET A 148 16.41 -4.72 9.42
C MET A 148 15.45 -3.57 9.76
N LEU A 149 14.48 -3.78 10.66
CA LEU A 149 13.64 -2.70 11.17
C LEU A 149 14.47 -1.60 11.82
N GLY A 150 15.44 -1.97 12.67
CA GLY A 150 16.39 -1.04 13.27
C GLY A 150 17.25 -0.32 12.22
N ALA A 151 17.68 -1.01 11.16
CA ALA A 151 18.42 -0.40 10.06
C ALA A 151 17.58 0.62 9.29
N ASN A 152 16.29 0.34 9.06
CA ASN A 152 15.36 1.25 8.41
C ASN A 152 15.14 2.52 9.23
N ILE A 153 14.95 2.37 10.55
CA ILE A 153 14.82 3.49 11.48
C ILE A 153 16.07 4.37 11.41
N LYS A 154 17.25 3.76 11.56
CA LYS A 154 18.53 4.48 11.50
C LYS A 154 18.73 5.20 10.17
N TYR A 155 18.41 4.55 9.05
CA TYR A 155 18.52 5.12 7.72
C TYR A 155 17.58 6.33 7.54
N ALA A 156 16.29 6.16 7.82
CA ALA A 156 15.30 7.22 7.68
C ALA A 156 15.64 8.42 8.58
N CYS A 157 15.91 8.18 9.87
CA CYS A 157 16.24 9.22 10.82
C CYS A 157 17.59 9.92 10.54
N GLY A 158 18.52 9.24 9.86
CA GLY A 158 19.76 9.89 9.40
C GLY A 158 19.57 10.83 8.21
N LYS A 159 18.39 10.81 7.56
CA LYS A 159 18.03 11.68 6.43
C LYS A 159 17.01 12.75 6.80
N LEU A 160 16.10 12.42 7.71
CA LEU A 160 15.08 13.33 8.21
C LEU A 160 15.67 14.39 9.14
N SER A 161 15.10 15.60 9.12
CA SER A 161 15.49 16.66 10.06
C SER A 161 15.01 16.40 11.49
N GLU A 162 13.89 15.68 11.63
CA GLU A 162 13.27 15.36 12.92
C GLU A 162 12.85 13.89 12.97
N CYS A 163 13.23 13.20 14.04
CA CYS A 163 12.80 11.83 14.36
C CYS A 163 12.36 11.72 15.83
N GLY A 164 12.04 12.86 16.47
CA GLY A 164 11.68 12.92 17.88
C GLY A 164 10.36 12.23 18.22
N ASP A 165 9.45 12.11 17.25
CA ASP A 165 8.12 11.55 17.47
C ASP A 165 8.11 10.07 17.88
N ILE A 166 9.15 9.31 17.54
CA ILE A 166 9.28 7.90 17.93
C ILE A 166 10.13 7.71 19.19
N LEU A 167 10.68 8.77 19.77
CA LEU A 167 11.47 8.71 21.00
C LEU A 167 10.57 8.72 22.23
N GLN A 168 11.14 8.45 23.39
CA GLN A 168 10.42 8.54 24.67
C GLN A 168 9.75 9.92 24.80
N HIS A 169 8.44 9.95 25.08
CA HIS A 169 7.56 11.14 25.10
C HIS A 169 7.17 11.72 23.72
N GLY A 170 7.61 11.12 22.62
CA GLY A 170 7.18 11.46 21.27
C GLY A 170 5.72 11.06 21.00
N SER A 171 5.08 11.78 20.08
CA SER A 171 3.66 11.61 19.74
C SER A 171 3.33 10.23 19.14
N CYS A 172 4.31 9.59 18.50
CA CYS A 172 4.22 8.30 17.83
C CYS A 172 5.12 7.23 18.48
N PHE A 173 5.43 7.41 19.77
CA PHE A 173 6.17 6.44 20.55
C PHE A 173 5.37 5.15 20.78
N PHE A 174 4.06 5.27 21.01
CA PHE A 174 3.18 4.13 21.26
C PHE A 174 2.41 3.69 19.99
N PRO A 175 2.25 2.37 19.76
CA PRO A 175 2.86 1.27 20.51
C PRO A 175 4.39 1.22 20.32
N ASN A 176 5.10 0.91 21.41
CA ASN A 176 6.56 0.88 21.43
C ASN A 176 7.07 -0.45 20.84
N THR A 177 7.03 -0.57 19.52
CA THR A 177 7.54 -1.71 18.76
C THR A 177 8.41 -1.23 17.60
N LEU A 178 9.43 -2.02 17.25
CA LEU A 178 10.33 -1.68 16.13
C LEU A 178 9.56 -1.53 14.81
N ILE A 179 8.56 -2.38 14.56
CA ILE A 179 7.78 -2.33 13.32
C ILE A 179 6.89 -1.10 13.24
N ASN A 180 6.34 -0.62 14.36
CA ASN A 180 5.56 0.61 14.42
C ASN A 180 6.46 1.82 14.18
N HIS A 181 7.59 1.93 14.90
CA HIS A 181 8.54 3.03 14.72
C HIS A 181 9.12 3.05 13.31
N ALA A 182 9.51 1.90 12.76
CA ALA A 182 10.00 1.78 11.39
C ALA A 182 8.93 2.22 10.39
N SER A 183 7.70 1.72 10.51
CA SER A 183 6.60 2.10 9.61
C SER A 183 6.33 3.61 9.64
N PHE A 184 6.38 4.24 10.81
CA PHE A 184 6.19 5.68 10.96
C PHE A 184 7.29 6.48 10.22
N VAL A 185 8.56 6.23 10.52
CA VAL A 185 9.66 7.00 9.93
C VAL A 185 9.89 6.67 8.45
N MET A 186 9.59 5.43 8.02
CA MET A 186 9.56 5.06 6.61
C MET A 186 8.49 5.84 5.86
N ASN A 187 7.29 5.98 6.44
CA ASN A 187 6.24 6.81 5.86
C ASN A 187 6.62 8.30 5.82
N LEU A 188 7.25 8.82 6.87
CA LEU A 188 7.72 10.20 6.92
C LEU A 188 8.77 10.46 5.83
N TYR A 189 9.77 9.58 5.71
CA TYR A 189 10.77 9.62 4.64
C TYR A 189 10.13 9.56 3.25
N TYR A 190 9.21 8.61 3.04
CA TYR A 190 8.49 8.40 1.78
C TYR A 190 7.79 9.67 1.29
N ASN A 191 7.11 10.39 2.19
CA ASN A 191 6.34 11.59 1.87
C ASN A 191 7.19 12.85 1.71
N THR A 192 8.36 12.92 2.34
CA THR A 192 9.17 14.15 2.41
C THR A 192 10.36 14.15 1.45
N LEU A 193 11.15 13.07 1.45
CA LEU A 193 12.45 12.99 0.78
C LEU A 193 12.52 11.87 -0.26
N GLY A 194 11.77 10.80 -0.05
CA GLY A 194 11.83 9.59 -0.87
C GLY A 194 11.23 9.77 -2.27
N HIS A 195 10.64 10.93 -2.59
CA HIS A 195 9.90 11.16 -3.84
C HIS A 195 8.90 10.02 -4.16
N TYR A 196 8.23 9.51 -3.13
CA TYR A 196 7.34 8.35 -3.19
C TYR A 196 8.02 7.01 -3.52
N THR A 197 9.28 6.83 -3.10
CA THR A 197 10.01 5.56 -3.15
C THR A 197 9.93 4.88 -1.80
N CYS A 198 9.32 3.69 -1.75
CA CYS A 198 9.18 2.86 -0.54
C CYS A 198 10.13 1.65 -0.59
N ASP A 199 11.36 1.85 -1.08
CA ASP A 199 12.37 0.80 -1.10
C ASP A 199 13.37 0.99 0.04
N PHE A 200 13.18 0.19 1.08
CA PHE A 200 14.07 0.09 2.23
C PHE A 200 14.80 -1.25 2.17
N ASN A 201 15.53 -1.51 1.07
CA ASN A 201 16.16 -2.79 0.79
C ASN A 201 15.13 -3.95 0.78
N GLY A 202 14.00 -3.72 0.10
CA GLY A 202 12.93 -4.71 -0.03
C GLY A 202 12.05 -4.94 1.20
N THR A 203 12.27 -4.23 2.31
CA THR A 203 11.45 -4.32 3.54
C THR A 203 10.32 -3.30 3.61
N GLY A 204 10.25 -2.37 2.65
CA GLY A 204 9.16 -1.41 2.52
C GLY A 204 8.02 -1.96 1.69
N ILE A 205 6.80 -1.52 1.99
CA ILE A 205 5.59 -1.85 1.23
C ILE A 205 4.64 -0.66 1.17
N ILE A 206 4.08 -0.44 -0.02
CA ILE A 206 3.10 0.62 -0.25
C ILE A 206 1.71 0.10 0.10
N VAL A 207 0.97 0.89 0.88
CA VAL A 207 -0.44 0.65 1.22
C VAL A 207 -1.31 1.81 0.73
N MET A 208 -2.58 1.52 0.43
CA MET A 208 -3.58 2.53 0.02
C MET A 208 -4.59 2.87 1.12
N THR A 209 -4.51 2.19 2.25
CA THR A 209 -5.32 2.49 3.44
C THR A 209 -4.48 3.31 4.41
N ASP A 210 -5.04 4.38 4.95
CA ASP A 210 -4.34 5.25 5.90
C ASP A 210 -3.99 4.49 7.19
N PRO A 211 -2.70 4.31 7.51
CA PRO A 211 -2.26 3.57 8.70
C PRO A 211 -2.50 4.32 10.00
N SER A 212 -2.76 5.64 9.96
CA SER A 212 -2.97 6.48 11.14
C SER A 212 -4.41 6.45 11.69
N LYS A 213 -5.39 6.09 10.86
CA LYS A 213 -6.80 6.15 11.29
C LYS A 213 -7.09 5.09 12.36
N PRO A 214 -7.59 5.51 13.55
CA PRO A 214 -7.89 4.59 14.64
C PRO A 214 -9.08 3.67 14.32
N SER A 215 -9.10 2.55 15.02
CA SER A 215 -10.26 1.67 15.23
C SER A 215 -11.26 2.35 16.18
N SER A 216 -11.90 3.44 15.75
CA SER A 216 -12.98 4.03 16.54
C SER A 216 -14.28 3.29 16.27
N PHE A 217 -14.86 2.71 17.34
CA PHE A 217 -16.21 2.18 17.43
C PHE A 217 -17.26 3.23 17.03
#